data_AF-A0AAD3CRY8-F1
#
_entry.id   AF-A0AAD3CRY8-F1
#
_cell.length_a   1.000
_cell.length_b   1.000
_cell.length_c   1.000
_cell.angle_alpha   90.00
_cell.angle_beta   90.00
_cell.angle_gamma   90.00
#
_symmetry.space_group_name_H-M   'P 1'
#
loop_
_entity.id
_entity.type
_entity.pdbx_description
1 polymer ?
#
loop_
_entity_poly.entity_id
_entity_poly.type
_entity_poly.pdbx_seq_one_letter_code
_entity_poly.pdbx_strand_id
1 'polypeptide(L)'
;MDFQTDDTNCEDFEVPSQILNDTIPTKQTDENQSSIAVNNEENNQKEVAHLDNETTEDGIVEANKNKKRKKKKKKKKVQDGEKSAQTSTKKPIIPSIDMRTYEEEIEYLEKVNAFKYRVNKGFVPNMSVCAEVLVNQPLEDLLLTELKESCICCQEKEINKGVDKDSSTQHKPKPKSKPKNGGFIPALKQMANVAALPGIVRCLAMPDVHSGYGFCIGNVAAFDMDDEDAIVSPGGIGFDINCGVRLIRTNLSEDDVSDEETRERLCQALFDHIPVGVGTEGVISIDDDDLDEILEKGIDWAIKKNYAWVEDKEFCEENGCMETADQQKVSKKAKQRGLHQIGTLGGGNHYAEVQVVDAIYDEKAAKCMGVDKIGQVCIMIHTGSRGLGHQVATDALQKMDKAMYRDGIIPNDRQLSCARINSKEGQNFIKAMSAAANYAWVNRSCITYLVRRAFEKVFEKSAEEMDMHLVYDVCHNVAKIEKHTVDGIEKTLLVHRKGSTRAFPPNHPLIPKPYQSIGQPALIGGTMGTCSYILVGTDNGMVETFGSTCHGAGRALSRNASRKKLDHRKVMEYLKEKNISIRVASPKLVTEEAPESYKDVSEVVDTCHDAGISRKAVKLRPIAVIKG
;
A
#
# COMPACT_ATOMS: atom_id res chain seq x y z
N MET A 1 4.04 -30.13 44.08
CA MET A 1 5.24 -29.32 44.38
C MET A 1 4.75 -27.89 44.42
N ASP A 2 4.42 -27.47 45.64
CA ASP A 2 3.96 -26.13 45.96
C ASP A 2 5.11 -25.14 45.72
N PHE A 3 4.81 -24.00 45.09
CA PHE A 3 5.68 -22.84 45.20
C PHE A 3 4.85 -21.65 45.67
N GLN A 4 5.32 -21.14 46.80
CA GLN A 4 4.79 -20.08 47.63
C GLN A 4 4.85 -18.73 46.92
N THR A 5 3.86 -17.91 47.23
CA THR A 5 3.80 -16.47 47.04
C THR A 5 4.76 -15.77 48.00
N ASP A 6 5.65 -14.93 47.48
CA ASP A 6 6.34 -13.92 48.28
C ASP A 6 5.94 -12.52 47.78
N ASP A 7 5.20 -11.84 48.67
CA ASP A 7 4.99 -10.40 48.70
C ASP A 7 6.25 -9.71 49.20
N THR A 8 6.78 -8.72 48.47
CA THR A 8 7.55 -7.62 49.08
C THR A 8 7.50 -6.34 48.24
N ASN A 9 6.87 -5.34 48.85
CA ASN A 9 7.19 -3.91 48.92
C ASN A 9 7.25 -3.05 47.65
N CYS A 10 6.17 -2.27 47.49
CA CYS A 10 6.18 -0.91 46.98
C CYS A 10 7.11 -0.02 47.83
N GLU A 11 7.97 0.76 47.19
CA GLU A 11 8.55 1.96 47.78
C GLU A 11 8.14 3.18 46.94
N ASP A 12 7.55 4.14 47.66
CA ASP A 12 7.06 5.43 47.21
C ASP A 12 8.22 6.34 46.76
N PHE A 13 8.09 6.93 45.56
CA PHE A 13 8.92 8.07 45.17
C PHE A 13 8.15 9.36 45.41
N GLU A 14 8.43 9.99 46.56
CA GLU A 14 8.03 11.36 46.87
C GLU A 14 8.84 12.37 46.03
N VAL A 15 8.13 13.29 45.38
CA VAL A 15 8.70 14.45 44.67
C VAL A 15 8.76 15.64 45.63
N PRO A 16 9.93 16.30 45.83
CA PRO A 16 9.97 17.55 46.56
C PRO A 16 9.53 18.73 45.69
N SER A 17 8.62 19.53 46.25
CA SER A 17 8.16 20.82 45.72
C SER A 17 8.98 21.98 46.30
N GLN A 18 8.90 23.14 45.62
CA GLN A 18 9.30 24.51 46.01
C GLN A 18 10.72 24.98 45.59
N ILE A 19 10.99 26.17 45.01
CA ILE A 19 10.17 27.34 44.59
C ILE A 19 11.07 28.38 43.85
N LEU A 20 10.42 29.24 43.03
CA LEU A 20 10.71 30.62 42.58
C LEU A 20 11.58 30.96 41.34
N ASN A 21 10.86 31.64 40.44
CA ASN A 21 11.17 32.86 39.66
C ASN A 21 12.19 32.81 38.52
N ASP A 22 11.69 32.97 37.29
CA ASP A 22 11.94 34.22 36.57
C ASP A 22 10.94 34.50 35.44
N THR A 23 10.78 35.80 35.23
CA THR A 23 9.74 36.60 34.56
C THR A 23 9.59 36.47 33.04
N ILE A 24 8.33 36.55 32.60
CA ILE A 24 7.85 36.83 31.24
C ILE A 24 7.79 38.36 31.04
N PRO A 25 8.16 38.92 29.87
CA PRO A 25 7.70 40.24 29.48
C PRO A 25 6.58 40.16 28.43
N THR A 26 5.36 40.41 28.89
CA THR A 26 4.26 40.96 28.09
C THR A 26 4.51 42.45 27.82
N LYS A 27 4.22 42.92 26.60
CA LYS A 27 3.87 44.34 26.39
C LYS A 27 2.59 44.44 25.58
N GLN A 28 1.58 45.00 26.25
CA GLN A 28 0.32 45.47 25.71
C GLN A 28 0.51 46.76 24.89
N THR A 29 -0.30 46.81 23.83
CA THR A 29 -1.04 47.92 23.20
C THR A 29 -0.87 49.34 23.75
N ASP A 30 -0.85 50.31 22.83
CA ASP A 30 -1.71 51.48 22.95
C ASP A 30 -2.08 52.08 21.57
N GLU A 31 -3.30 52.60 21.55
CA GLU A 31 -4.10 53.11 20.44
C GLU A 31 -3.59 54.45 19.87
N ASN A 32 -3.85 54.72 18.59
CA ASN A 32 -4.44 56.01 18.22
C ASN A 32 -5.06 56.03 16.82
N GLN A 33 -6.16 56.76 16.74
CA GLN A 33 -7.14 56.85 15.67
C GLN A 33 -6.69 57.70 14.46
N SER A 34 -7.50 57.56 13.40
CA SER A 34 -7.95 58.59 12.45
C SER A 34 -7.32 58.61 11.04
N SER A 35 -8.19 58.28 10.08
CA SER A 35 -8.44 58.94 8.79
C SER A 35 -7.30 59.66 8.07
N ILE A 36 -7.12 59.37 6.77
CA ILE A 36 -7.37 60.31 5.65
C ILE A 36 -6.91 59.66 4.34
N ALA A 37 -7.67 59.95 3.29
CA ALA A 37 -7.60 59.44 1.95
C ALA A 37 -6.49 60.11 1.09
N VAL A 38 -6.37 59.61 -0.16
CA VAL A 38 -6.05 60.36 -1.39
C VAL A 38 -4.56 60.56 -1.78
N ASN A 39 -4.26 59.94 -2.94
CA ASN A 39 -3.46 60.38 -4.10
C ASN A 39 -1.93 60.53 -4.09
N ASN A 40 -1.40 59.85 -5.10
CA ASN A 40 -0.50 60.31 -6.17
C ASN A 40 0.97 60.66 -5.88
N GLU A 41 1.81 59.96 -6.66
CA GLU A 41 2.83 60.51 -7.56
C GLU A 41 3.41 61.88 -7.17
N GLU A 42 4.71 61.92 -6.89
CA GLU A 42 5.67 62.42 -7.87
C GLU A 42 7.12 62.39 -7.36
N ASN A 43 8.02 62.14 -8.31
CA ASN A 43 9.34 62.72 -8.46
C ASN A 43 10.43 62.42 -7.41
N ASN A 44 11.45 61.69 -7.89
CA ASN A 44 12.78 62.27 -7.87
C ASN A 44 13.47 62.13 -9.24
N GLN A 45 13.81 63.29 -9.79
CA GLN A 45 14.48 63.53 -11.05
C GLN A 45 15.99 63.67 -10.84
N LYS A 46 16.73 63.21 -11.86
CA LYS A 46 17.98 63.78 -12.42
C LYS A 46 19.30 63.57 -11.65
N GLU A 47 20.22 62.82 -12.29
CA GLU A 47 21.26 63.46 -13.13
C GLU A 47 21.75 62.51 -14.23
N VAL A 48 22.25 63.10 -15.30
CA VAL A 48 22.28 62.64 -16.71
C VAL A 48 23.72 62.56 -17.20
N ALA A 49 24.08 61.53 -18.00
CA ALA A 49 24.81 61.70 -19.28
C ALA A 49 25.16 60.36 -19.97
N HIS A 50 24.45 60.12 -21.08
CA HIS A 50 24.75 59.42 -22.34
C HIS A 50 25.88 58.38 -22.48
N LEU A 51 25.50 57.22 -23.02
CA LEU A 51 25.96 56.74 -24.34
C LEU A 51 24.90 55.76 -24.91
N ASP A 52 24.48 56.04 -26.14
CA ASP A 52 23.45 55.32 -26.89
C ASP A 52 23.88 53.90 -27.28
N ASN A 53 22.91 52.97 -27.27
CA ASN A 53 22.82 51.91 -28.27
C ASN A 53 21.43 51.26 -28.23
N GLU A 54 20.67 51.51 -29.28
CA GLU A 54 19.41 50.82 -29.60
C GLU A 54 19.66 49.31 -29.73
N THR A 55 18.86 48.51 -29.02
CA THR A 55 18.70 47.08 -29.33
C THR A 55 17.23 46.78 -29.52
N THR A 56 16.87 46.47 -30.77
CA THR A 56 15.53 46.13 -31.24
C THR A 56 15.13 44.71 -30.77
N GLU A 57 13.81 44.47 -30.71
CA GLU A 57 13.16 43.22 -30.26
C GLU A 57 13.64 41.94 -30.99
N ASP A 58 14.32 42.06 -32.13
CA ASP A 58 14.89 40.93 -32.88
C ASP A 58 16.06 40.24 -32.14
N GLY A 59 16.80 40.96 -31.29
CA GLY A 59 17.95 40.41 -30.55
C GLY A 59 17.57 39.39 -29.47
N ILE A 60 16.38 39.52 -28.88
CA ILE A 60 15.88 38.62 -27.82
C ILE A 60 15.36 37.30 -28.42
N VAL A 61 14.83 37.33 -29.64
CA VAL A 61 14.35 36.14 -30.36
C VAL A 61 15.52 35.28 -30.84
N GLU A 62 16.62 35.89 -31.26
CA GLU A 62 17.80 35.17 -31.76
C GLU A 62 18.62 34.52 -30.63
N ALA A 63 18.74 35.18 -29.48
CA ALA A 63 19.35 34.61 -28.27
C ALA A 63 18.61 33.35 -27.77
N ASN A 64 17.28 33.33 -27.87
CA ASN A 64 16.44 32.19 -27.49
C ASN A 64 16.49 31.02 -28.49
N LYS A 65 16.63 31.31 -29.80
CA LYS A 65 16.89 30.28 -30.83
C LYS A 65 18.26 29.62 -30.65
N ASN A 66 19.28 30.38 -30.26
CA ASN A 66 20.63 29.84 -29.99
C ASN A 66 20.72 28.98 -28.72
N LYS A 67 19.99 29.33 -27.64
CA LYS A 67 19.84 28.45 -26.45
C LYS A 67 19.11 27.13 -26.78
N LYS A 68 18.06 27.15 -27.62
CA LYS A 68 17.37 25.93 -28.09
C LYS A 68 18.24 25.07 -29.01
N ARG A 69 19.07 25.65 -29.88
CA ARG A 69 20.04 24.92 -30.71
C ARG A 69 21.17 24.28 -29.89
N LYS A 70 21.68 24.94 -28.85
CA LYS A 70 22.65 24.36 -27.90
C LYS A 70 22.07 23.19 -27.09
N LYS A 71 20.81 23.27 -26.62
CA LYS A 71 20.10 22.15 -25.96
C LYS A 71 19.85 20.96 -26.91
N LYS A 72 19.52 21.19 -28.18
CA LYS A 72 19.38 20.12 -29.20
C LYS A 72 20.71 19.45 -29.55
N LYS A 73 21.82 20.20 -29.65
CA LYS A 73 23.17 19.62 -29.87
C LYS A 73 23.68 18.82 -28.66
N LYS A 74 23.36 19.22 -27.42
CA LYS A 74 23.65 18.45 -26.20
C LYS A 74 22.84 17.14 -26.13
N LYS A 75 21.55 17.17 -26.48
CA LYS A 75 20.71 15.94 -26.59
C LYS A 75 21.23 14.98 -27.68
N LYS A 76 21.68 15.49 -28.83
CA LYS A 76 22.20 14.65 -29.92
C LYS A 76 23.56 13.99 -29.57
N LYS A 77 24.46 14.71 -28.88
CA LYS A 77 25.74 14.13 -28.40
C LYS A 77 25.57 13.08 -27.29
N VAL A 78 24.54 13.19 -26.44
CA VAL A 78 24.21 12.14 -25.44
C VAL A 78 23.62 10.91 -26.13
N GLN A 79 22.79 11.11 -27.16
CA GLN A 79 22.15 10.03 -27.91
C GLN A 79 23.10 9.29 -28.87
N ASP A 80 24.13 9.96 -29.37
CA ASP A 80 25.17 9.36 -30.21
C ASP A 80 26.32 8.74 -29.38
N GLY A 81 26.54 9.20 -28.13
CA GLY A 81 27.48 8.59 -27.18
C GLY A 81 26.96 7.32 -26.49
N GLU A 82 25.64 7.13 -26.39
CA GLU A 82 25.01 5.88 -25.92
C GLU A 82 25.01 4.76 -26.99
N LYS A 83 25.34 5.07 -28.25
CA LYS A 83 25.38 4.09 -29.35
C LYS A 83 26.74 3.43 -29.58
N SER A 84 27.83 3.91 -28.98
CA SER A 84 29.18 3.38 -29.22
C SER A 84 29.75 2.52 -28.08
N ALA A 85 28.94 2.11 -27.10
CA ALA A 85 29.35 1.21 -26.02
C ALA A 85 28.48 -0.06 -25.92
N GLN A 86 27.89 -0.50 -27.04
CA GLN A 86 27.30 -1.83 -27.19
C GLN A 86 28.31 -2.76 -27.87
N THR A 87 29.31 -3.22 -27.10
CA THR A 87 29.95 -4.50 -27.41
C THR A 87 28.91 -5.60 -27.24
N SER A 88 28.81 -6.43 -28.28
CA SER A 88 27.79 -7.45 -28.48
C SER A 88 27.77 -8.48 -27.35
N THR A 89 26.80 -8.38 -26.45
CA THR A 89 26.35 -9.49 -25.62
C THR A 89 24.86 -9.69 -25.89
N LYS A 90 24.50 -10.83 -26.48
CA LYS A 90 23.10 -11.16 -26.80
C LYS A 90 22.32 -11.22 -25.49
N LYS A 91 21.29 -10.35 -25.35
CA LYS A 91 20.35 -10.38 -24.22
C LYS A 91 19.63 -11.75 -24.19
N PRO A 92 19.36 -12.32 -23.01
CA PRO A 92 18.64 -13.58 -22.89
C PRO A 92 17.25 -13.46 -23.53
N ILE A 93 16.89 -14.48 -24.31
CA ILE A 93 15.60 -14.60 -24.99
C ILE A 93 14.61 -15.15 -23.96
N ILE A 94 13.62 -14.34 -23.58
CA ILE A 94 12.49 -14.81 -22.76
C ILE A 94 11.71 -15.81 -23.59
N PRO A 95 11.32 -16.98 -23.05
CA PRO A 95 10.50 -17.94 -23.76
C PRO A 95 9.26 -17.25 -24.34
N SER A 96 9.02 -17.39 -25.65
CA SER A 96 7.75 -16.95 -26.22
C SER A 96 6.66 -17.89 -25.71
N ILE A 97 5.73 -17.36 -24.92
CA ILE A 97 4.50 -18.09 -24.58
C ILE A 97 3.76 -18.27 -25.90
N ASP A 98 3.63 -19.51 -26.35
CA ASP A 98 2.74 -19.83 -27.45
C ASP A 98 1.33 -19.48 -26.98
N MET A 99 0.67 -18.55 -27.65
CA MET A 99 -0.63 -18.07 -27.17
C MET A 99 -1.64 -19.20 -27.35
N ARG A 100 -2.32 -19.59 -26.27
CA ARG A 100 -3.35 -20.63 -26.27
C ARG A 100 -4.74 -20.04 -26.49
N THR A 101 -5.66 -20.88 -26.95
CA THR A 101 -7.10 -20.63 -26.93
C THR A 101 -7.61 -20.64 -25.48
N TYR A 102 -8.80 -20.09 -25.25
CA TYR A 102 -9.38 -20.07 -23.89
C TYR A 102 -9.66 -21.49 -23.40
N GLU A 103 -10.12 -22.36 -24.30
CA GLU A 103 -10.42 -23.76 -24.03
C GLU A 103 -9.16 -24.51 -23.57
N GLU A 104 -8.02 -24.32 -24.25
CA GLU A 104 -6.73 -24.88 -23.85
C GLU A 104 -6.20 -24.31 -22.52
N GLU A 105 -6.46 -23.04 -22.21
CA GLU A 105 -6.07 -22.45 -20.91
C GLU A 105 -6.88 -23.06 -19.76
N ILE A 106 -8.17 -23.32 -19.97
CA ILE A 106 -9.08 -23.89 -18.97
C ILE A 106 -8.71 -25.33 -18.62
N GLU A 107 -8.11 -26.11 -19.53
CA GLU A 107 -7.65 -27.48 -19.25
C GLU A 107 -6.61 -27.56 -18.11
N TYR A 108 -5.93 -26.46 -17.79
CA TYR A 108 -4.98 -26.38 -16.67
C TYR A 108 -5.63 -25.93 -15.36
N LEU A 109 -6.91 -25.56 -15.36
CA LEU A 109 -7.64 -25.12 -14.17
C LEU A 109 -8.52 -26.25 -13.65
N GLU A 110 -8.26 -26.67 -12.41
CA GLU A 110 -9.05 -27.67 -11.70
C GLU A 110 -9.83 -27.00 -10.58
N LYS A 111 -11.17 -27.06 -10.60
CA LYS A 111 -12.01 -26.60 -9.49
C LYS A 111 -11.93 -27.63 -8.36
N VAL A 112 -11.17 -27.31 -7.31
CA VAL A 112 -10.91 -28.22 -6.17
C VAL A 112 -12.14 -28.28 -5.26
N ASN A 113 -12.77 -27.13 -5.02
CA ASN A 113 -14.03 -27.02 -4.28
C ASN A 113 -14.76 -25.71 -4.66
N ALA A 114 -15.82 -25.35 -3.94
CA ALA A 114 -16.64 -24.17 -4.22
C ALA A 114 -15.88 -22.83 -4.15
N PHE A 115 -14.73 -22.80 -3.50
CA PHE A 115 -13.98 -21.56 -3.20
C PHE A 115 -12.52 -21.62 -3.65
N LYS A 116 -12.10 -22.68 -4.36
CA LYS A 116 -10.69 -22.92 -4.67
C LYS A 116 -10.51 -23.55 -6.05
N TYR A 117 -9.62 -22.94 -6.83
CA TYR A 117 -9.05 -23.52 -8.04
C TYR A 117 -7.58 -23.88 -7.84
N ARG A 118 -7.16 -24.97 -8.47
CA ARG A 118 -5.76 -25.32 -8.67
C ARG A 118 -5.37 -25.01 -10.11
N VAL A 119 -4.25 -24.32 -10.28
CA VAL A 119 -3.59 -24.09 -11.56
C VAL A 119 -2.47 -25.10 -11.71
N ASN A 120 -2.67 -26.05 -12.62
CA ASN A 120 -1.78 -27.18 -12.81
C ASN A 120 -0.46 -26.78 -13.48
N LYS A 121 0.61 -27.54 -13.18
CA LYS A 121 1.91 -27.36 -13.83
C LYS A 121 1.77 -27.44 -15.34
N GLY A 122 2.56 -26.64 -16.05
CA GLY A 122 2.48 -26.49 -17.51
C GLY A 122 1.51 -25.38 -17.96
N PHE A 123 0.78 -24.74 -17.04
CA PHE A 123 0.01 -23.54 -17.39
C PHE A 123 0.93 -22.42 -17.91
N VAL A 124 2.14 -22.29 -17.37
CA VAL A 124 3.22 -21.52 -17.99
C VAL A 124 4.51 -22.36 -17.99
N PRO A 125 5.52 -22.04 -18.82
CA PRO A 125 6.79 -22.75 -18.81
C PRO A 125 7.43 -22.73 -17.42
N ASN A 126 8.17 -23.79 -17.09
CA ASN A 126 9.03 -23.87 -15.89
C ASN A 126 8.30 -23.83 -14.53
N MET A 127 6.98 -24.02 -14.47
CA MET A 127 6.28 -24.17 -13.18
C MET A 127 6.88 -25.31 -12.36
N SER A 128 7.43 -24.99 -11.19
CA SER A 128 7.99 -25.97 -10.25
C SER A 128 6.91 -26.52 -9.31
N VAL A 129 5.87 -25.74 -9.03
CA VAL A 129 4.72 -26.09 -8.17
C VAL A 129 3.39 -25.79 -8.87
N CYS A 130 2.31 -26.45 -8.45
CA CYS A 130 0.97 -25.96 -8.78
C CYS A 130 0.71 -24.67 -7.99
N ALA A 131 -0.15 -23.80 -8.52
CA ALA A 131 -0.64 -22.64 -7.79
C ALA A 131 -2.11 -22.83 -7.40
N GLU A 132 -2.57 -22.13 -6.37
CA GLU A 132 -3.96 -22.19 -5.93
C GLU A 132 -4.54 -20.79 -5.82
N VAL A 133 -5.79 -20.61 -6.24
CA VAL A 133 -6.50 -19.34 -6.11
C VAL A 133 -7.81 -19.56 -5.39
N LEU A 134 -8.06 -18.76 -4.36
CA LEU A 134 -9.31 -18.77 -3.65
C LEU A 134 -10.28 -17.80 -4.32
N VAL A 135 -11.41 -18.28 -4.80
CA VAL A 135 -12.48 -17.49 -5.41
C VAL A 135 -13.81 -18.22 -5.27
N ASN A 136 -14.86 -17.50 -4.88
CA ASN A 136 -16.23 -17.99 -4.96
C ASN A 136 -16.85 -17.71 -6.35
N GLN A 137 -18.11 -18.10 -6.54
CA GLN A 137 -18.76 -18.01 -7.86
C GLN A 137 -18.86 -16.57 -8.41
N PRO A 138 -19.24 -15.53 -7.64
CA PRO A 138 -19.26 -14.15 -8.15
C PRO A 138 -17.87 -13.62 -8.59
N LEU A 139 -16.82 -14.01 -7.87
CA LEU A 139 -15.45 -13.57 -8.17
C LEU A 139 -14.79 -14.38 -9.29
N GLU A 140 -15.23 -15.64 -9.48
CA GLU A 140 -14.78 -16.54 -10.55
C GLU A 140 -15.00 -15.91 -11.93
N ASP A 141 -16.17 -15.31 -12.18
CA ASP A 141 -16.50 -14.71 -13.46
C ASP A 141 -15.53 -13.59 -13.85
N LEU A 142 -15.11 -12.76 -12.87
CA LEU A 142 -14.13 -11.70 -13.10
C LEU A 142 -12.76 -12.27 -13.47
N LEU A 143 -12.33 -13.31 -12.75
CA LEU A 143 -11.04 -13.96 -12.95
C LEU A 143 -10.96 -14.65 -14.33
N LEU A 144 -12.00 -15.42 -14.68
CA LEU A 144 -12.07 -16.16 -15.94
C LEU A 144 -12.28 -15.24 -17.14
N THR A 145 -13.02 -14.13 -16.97
CA THR A 145 -13.18 -13.11 -18.02
C THR A 145 -11.83 -12.46 -18.34
N GLU A 146 -11.04 -12.08 -17.32
CA GLU A 146 -9.70 -11.52 -17.53
C GLU A 146 -8.80 -12.50 -18.31
N LEU A 147 -8.83 -13.80 -17.97
CA LEU A 147 -8.09 -14.83 -18.69
C LEU A 147 -8.56 -14.95 -20.14
N LYS A 148 -9.88 -15.01 -20.38
CA LYS A 148 -10.48 -15.12 -21.71
C LYS A 148 -10.12 -13.95 -22.62
N GLU A 149 -10.14 -12.73 -22.10
CA GLU A 149 -9.76 -11.52 -22.85
C GLU A 149 -8.29 -11.55 -23.31
N SER A 150 -7.43 -12.31 -22.62
CA SER A 150 -6.02 -12.45 -22.99
C SER A 150 -5.73 -13.47 -24.10
N CYS A 151 -6.68 -14.35 -24.41
CA CYS A 151 -6.50 -15.48 -25.33
C CYS A 151 -6.60 -15.08 -26.82
N ILE A 152 -6.02 -15.89 -27.71
CA ILE A 152 -5.96 -15.60 -29.17
C ILE A 152 -7.33 -15.25 -29.75
N CYS A 153 -8.34 -16.06 -29.45
CA CYS A 153 -9.68 -15.97 -30.04
C CYS A 153 -10.37 -14.61 -29.78
N CYS A 154 -9.97 -13.90 -28.73
CA CYS A 154 -10.47 -12.56 -28.41
C CYS A 154 -9.63 -11.46 -29.08
N GLN A 155 -8.31 -11.64 -29.25
CA GLN A 155 -7.46 -10.65 -29.89
C GLN A 155 -7.69 -10.55 -31.41
N GLU A 156 -8.01 -11.66 -32.09
CA GLU A 156 -8.33 -11.65 -33.52
C GLU A 156 -9.63 -10.90 -33.84
N LYS A 157 -10.61 -10.91 -32.93
CA LYS A 157 -11.88 -10.17 -33.10
C LYS A 157 -11.70 -8.65 -33.03
N GLU A 158 -10.74 -8.16 -32.25
CA GLU A 158 -10.41 -6.72 -32.23
C GLU A 158 -9.64 -6.29 -33.48
N ILE A 159 -8.72 -7.13 -33.98
CA ILE A 159 -7.97 -6.87 -35.21
C ILE A 159 -8.93 -6.78 -36.41
N ASN A 160 -9.93 -7.65 -36.48
CA ASN A 160 -10.90 -7.68 -37.58
C ASN A 160 -11.99 -6.58 -37.51
N LYS A 161 -12.13 -5.86 -36.39
CA LYS A 161 -13.03 -4.69 -36.29
C LYS A 161 -12.43 -3.40 -36.88
N GLY A 162 -11.15 -3.40 -37.25
CA GLY A 162 -10.45 -2.25 -37.83
C GLY A 162 -10.16 -2.38 -39.33
N VAL A 163 -10.70 -3.38 -40.02
CA VAL A 163 -10.49 -3.58 -41.46
C VAL A 163 -11.78 -3.24 -42.20
N ASP A 164 -11.83 -2.05 -42.78
CA ASP A 164 -12.81 -1.71 -43.80
C ASP A 164 -12.71 -2.74 -44.93
N LYS A 165 -13.84 -3.36 -45.26
CA LYS A 165 -13.99 -4.33 -46.34
C LYS A 165 -13.99 -3.59 -47.68
N ASP A 166 -12.83 -3.16 -48.14
CA ASP A 166 -12.60 -2.87 -49.56
C ASP A 166 -11.10 -2.98 -49.90
N SER A 167 -10.69 -4.18 -50.32
CA SER A 167 -9.72 -4.38 -51.40
C SER A 167 -9.40 -5.85 -51.57
N SER A 168 -9.73 -6.35 -52.76
CA SER A 168 -9.34 -7.64 -53.27
C SER A 168 -7.83 -7.69 -53.54
N THR A 169 -7.04 -8.22 -52.61
CA THR A 169 -5.73 -8.81 -52.93
C THR A 169 -5.41 -9.97 -51.98
N GLN A 170 -5.19 -11.15 -52.57
CA GLN A 170 -4.74 -12.35 -51.85
C GLN A 170 -3.29 -12.19 -51.40
N HIS A 171 -3.10 -11.81 -50.14
CA HIS A 171 -1.87 -12.08 -49.40
C HIS A 171 -2.24 -12.53 -47.99
N LYS A 172 -1.90 -13.78 -47.66
CA LYS A 172 -1.99 -14.29 -46.28
C LYS A 172 -1.14 -13.38 -45.38
N PRO A 173 -1.71 -12.67 -44.39
CA PRO A 173 -0.90 -11.84 -43.52
C PRO A 173 -0.07 -12.75 -42.60
N LYS A 174 1.25 -12.58 -42.60
CA LYS A 174 2.11 -13.06 -41.53
C LYS A 174 1.68 -12.35 -40.24
N PRO A 175 1.54 -13.03 -39.08
CA PRO A 175 1.23 -12.35 -37.82
C PRO A 175 2.44 -11.51 -37.42
N LYS A 176 2.43 -10.24 -37.83
CA LYS A 176 3.36 -9.21 -37.39
C LYS A 176 2.56 -8.11 -36.74
N SER A 177 2.19 -8.32 -35.49
CA SER A 177 2.01 -7.22 -34.55
C SER A 177 2.16 -7.75 -33.15
N LYS A 178 3.15 -7.22 -32.41
CA LYS A 178 3.15 -7.30 -30.96
C LYS A 178 1.83 -6.73 -30.45
N PRO A 179 1.18 -7.34 -29.44
CA PRO A 179 -0.04 -6.79 -28.89
C PRO A 179 0.22 -5.34 -28.44
N LYS A 180 -0.68 -4.44 -28.83
CA LYS A 180 -0.70 -3.01 -28.46
C LYS A 180 -1.14 -2.78 -27.02
N ASN A 181 -0.95 -3.74 -26.11
CA ASN A 181 -1.40 -3.61 -24.73
C ASN A 181 -0.21 -3.32 -23.82
N GLY A 182 -0.04 -2.04 -23.46
CA GLY A 182 0.82 -1.63 -22.34
C GLY A 182 0.19 -1.95 -20.97
N GLY A 183 -0.64 -3.00 -20.89
CA GLY A 183 -1.29 -3.48 -19.66
C GLY A 183 -0.56 -4.70 -19.08
N PHE A 184 -0.93 -5.09 -17.87
CA PHE A 184 -0.45 -6.31 -17.24
C PHE A 184 -1.08 -7.55 -17.89
N ILE A 185 -0.38 -8.69 -17.85
CA ILE A 185 -0.97 -9.99 -18.19
C ILE A 185 -1.96 -10.41 -17.08
N PRO A 186 -2.93 -11.31 -17.36
CA PRO A 186 -3.93 -11.73 -16.39
C PRO A 186 -3.34 -12.24 -15.08
N ALA A 187 -4.04 -12.03 -13.98
CA ALA A 187 -3.56 -12.36 -12.64
C ALA A 187 -3.24 -13.86 -12.48
N LEU A 188 -4.02 -14.75 -13.12
CA LEU A 188 -3.74 -16.19 -13.16
C LEU A 188 -2.38 -16.50 -13.81
N LYS A 189 -2.03 -15.81 -14.90
CA LYS A 189 -0.72 -16.00 -15.57
C LYS A 189 0.42 -15.43 -14.73
N GLN A 190 0.20 -14.33 -14.02
CA GLN A 190 1.17 -13.78 -13.08
C GLN A 190 1.46 -14.74 -11.94
N MET A 191 0.41 -15.26 -11.30
CA MET A 191 0.53 -16.26 -10.23
C MET A 191 1.28 -17.52 -10.71
N ALA A 192 0.98 -18.00 -11.92
CA ALA A 192 1.68 -19.14 -12.48
C ALA A 192 3.15 -18.84 -12.83
N ASN A 193 3.46 -17.62 -13.27
CA ASN A 193 4.85 -17.20 -13.46
C ASN A 193 5.61 -17.14 -12.12
N VAL A 194 4.95 -16.78 -11.03
CA VAL A 194 5.53 -16.86 -9.67
C VAL A 194 5.76 -18.32 -9.27
N ALA A 195 4.83 -19.22 -9.59
CA ALA A 195 4.98 -20.67 -9.40
C ALA A 195 6.10 -21.33 -10.24
N ALA A 196 6.75 -20.56 -11.12
CA ALA A 196 7.93 -20.97 -11.88
C ALA A 196 9.25 -20.40 -11.31
N LEU A 197 9.21 -19.64 -10.21
CA LEU A 197 10.41 -19.06 -9.62
C LEU A 197 11.24 -20.11 -8.85
N PRO A 198 12.57 -19.98 -8.84
CA PRO A 198 13.43 -20.92 -8.13
C PRO A 198 13.19 -20.92 -6.62
N GLY A 199 13.24 -22.11 -6.01
CA GLY A 199 13.06 -22.35 -4.58
C GLY A 199 11.68 -22.01 -4.02
N ILE A 200 10.67 -21.81 -4.87
CA ILE A 200 9.29 -21.64 -4.41
C ILE A 200 8.73 -22.96 -3.86
N VAL A 201 8.08 -22.86 -2.71
CA VAL A 201 7.45 -23.99 -2.01
C VAL A 201 5.97 -24.10 -2.36
N ARG A 202 5.25 -22.97 -2.37
CA ARG A 202 3.83 -22.91 -2.74
C ARG A 202 3.46 -21.48 -3.16
N CYS A 203 2.50 -21.37 -4.08
CA CYS A 203 2.00 -20.11 -4.63
C CYS A 203 0.47 -20.06 -4.50
N LEU A 204 -0.04 -19.01 -3.88
CA LEU A 204 -1.46 -18.85 -3.55
C LEU A 204 -1.95 -17.46 -3.98
N ALA A 205 -3.21 -17.32 -4.34
CA ALA A 205 -3.85 -16.03 -4.53
C ALA A 205 -5.17 -15.92 -3.76
N MET A 206 -5.33 -14.81 -3.06
CA MET A 206 -6.51 -14.46 -2.28
C MET A 206 -7.67 -14.00 -3.18
N PRO A 207 -8.92 -13.96 -2.69
CA PRO A 207 -10.10 -13.66 -3.52
C PRO A 207 -10.13 -12.25 -4.12
N ASP A 208 -9.39 -11.32 -3.52
CA ASP A 208 -9.14 -9.97 -4.04
C ASP A 208 -8.09 -9.92 -5.17
N VAL A 209 -7.68 -11.09 -5.69
CA VAL A 209 -6.64 -11.21 -6.72
C VAL A 209 -6.89 -10.37 -7.97
N HIS A 210 -5.88 -9.63 -8.41
CA HIS A 210 -5.92 -8.89 -9.67
C HIS A 210 -4.51 -8.59 -10.18
N SER A 211 -4.42 -8.23 -11.46
CA SER A 211 -3.14 -7.99 -12.11
C SER A 211 -2.29 -6.90 -11.43
N GLY A 212 -1.00 -7.20 -11.20
CA GLY A 212 -0.02 -6.34 -10.55
C GLY A 212 1.33 -6.32 -11.29
N TYR A 213 2.38 -5.76 -10.67
CA TYR A 213 3.74 -5.80 -11.25
C TYR A 213 4.46 -7.11 -10.93
N GLY A 214 4.64 -7.97 -11.93
CA GLY A 214 5.28 -9.29 -11.79
C GLY A 214 4.38 -10.28 -11.06
N PHE A 215 4.26 -10.12 -9.75
CA PHE A 215 3.28 -10.82 -8.91
C PHE A 215 1.92 -10.13 -9.07
N CYS A 216 0.84 -10.90 -9.08
CA CYS A 216 -0.50 -10.35 -8.91
C CYS A 216 -0.65 -9.76 -7.49
N ILE A 217 -1.55 -8.79 -7.35
CA ILE A 217 -2.02 -8.34 -6.03
C ILE A 217 -2.99 -9.42 -5.51
N GLY A 218 -2.99 -9.72 -4.22
CA GLY A 218 -3.63 -10.90 -3.63
C GLY A 218 -2.69 -12.10 -3.47
N ASN A 219 -1.45 -12.03 -3.96
CA ASN A 219 -0.55 -13.18 -4.00
C ASN A 219 0.13 -13.43 -2.64
N VAL A 220 0.29 -14.71 -2.29
CA VAL A 220 1.17 -15.22 -1.24
C VAL A 220 2.09 -16.24 -1.87
N ALA A 221 3.39 -16.07 -1.73
CA ALA A 221 4.38 -17.03 -2.22
C ALA A 221 5.45 -17.26 -1.16
N ALA A 222 5.75 -18.52 -0.87
CA ALA A 222 6.75 -18.87 0.14
C ALA A 222 7.96 -19.52 -0.51
N PHE A 223 9.14 -19.09 -0.11
CA PHE A 223 10.43 -19.59 -0.60
C PHE A 223 11.23 -20.18 0.57
N ASP A 224 11.86 -21.34 0.36
CA ASP A 224 12.59 -22.04 1.42
C ASP A 224 13.92 -21.35 1.75
N MET A 225 14.14 -20.92 2.99
CA MET A 225 15.37 -20.24 3.38
C MET A 225 16.60 -21.15 3.31
N ASP A 226 16.41 -22.47 3.39
CA ASP A 226 17.48 -23.47 3.33
C ASP A 226 17.84 -23.87 1.88
N ASP A 227 17.02 -23.47 0.91
CA ASP A 227 17.30 -23.68 -0.51
C ASP A 227 18.21 -22.56 -1.05
N GLU A 228 19.42 -22.91 -1.50
CA GLU A 228 20.37 -21.96 -2.09
C GLU A 228 19.82 -21.28 -3.35
N ASP A 229 18.86 -21.93 -4.03
CA ASP A 229 18.18 -21.40 -5.18
C ASP A 229 16.98 -20.49 -4.81
N ALA A 230 16.52 -20.45 -3.55
CA ALA A 230 15.41 -19.59 -3.18
C ALA A 230 15.68 -18.11 -3.41
N ILE A 231 14.64 -17.37 -3.80
CA ILE A 231 14.74 -15.97 -4.21
C ILE A 231 13.97 -15.03 -3.29
N VAL A 232 14.33 -13.75 -3.37
CA VAL A 232 13.51 -12.63 -2.92
C VAL A 232 13.22 -11.73 -4.11
N SER A 233 11.95 -11.33 -4.28
CA SER A 233 11.53 -10.41 -5.34
C SER A 233 10.82 -9.17 -4.78
N PRO A 234 11.26 -7.95 -5.12
CA PRO A 234 10.54 -6.72 -4.82
C PRO A 234 9.14 -6.70 -5.46
N GLY A 235 8.99 -7.36 -6.61
CA GLY A 235 7.71 -7.53 -7.29
C GLY A 235 6.68 -8.29 -6.45
N GLY A 236 7.12 -9.20 -5.57
CA GLY A 236 6.28 -9.98 -4.66
C GLY A 236 5.97 -9.32 -3.32
N ILE A 237 6.51 -8.12 -3.08
CA ILE A 237 6.17 -7.26 -1.94
C ILE A 237 5.31 -6.09 -2.42
N GLY A 238 5.66 -5.51 -3.57
CA GLY A 238 5.06 -4.29 -4.09
C GLY A 238 5.94 -3.06 -3.85
N PHE A 239 5.60 -1.97 -4.54
CA PHE A 239 6.37 -0.73 -4.44
C PHE A 239 6.11 0.00 -3.13
N ASP A 240 4.88 0.00 -2.64
CA ASP A 240 4.57 0.57 -1.33
C ASP A 240 4.78 -0.49 -0.24
N ILE A 241 6.05 -0.63 0.17
CA ILE A 241 6.49 -1.57 1.19
C ILE A 241 5.78 -1.24 2.50
N ASN A 242 5.25 -2.26 3.18
CA ASN A 242 4.42 -2.13 4.37
C ASN A 242 3.28 -1.12 4.19
N CYS A 243 2.69 -1.05 2.99
CA CYS A 243 1.30 -0.60 2.89
C CYS A 243 0.47 -1.51 3.80
N GLY A 244 -0.39 -0.90 4.62
CA GLY A 244 -1.07 -1.59 5.69
C GLY A 244 -2.20 -0.77 6.27
N VAL A 245 -2.96 -1.42 7.14
CA VAL A 245 -4.15 -0.86 7.75
C VAL A 245 -3.98 -0.86 9.26
N ARG A 246 -4.45 0.22 9.87
CA ARG A 246 -4.49 0.42 11.31
C ARG A 246 -5.91 0.75 11.73
N LEU A 247 -6.40 0.18 12.82
CA LEU A 247 -7.74 0.46 13.36
C LEU A 247 -7.66 0.96 14.80
N ILE A 248 -8.33 2.07 15.08
CA ILE A 248 -8.45 2.71 16.39
C ILE A 248 -9.92 2.57 16.81
N ARG A 249 -10.16 2.10 18.04
CA ARG A 249 -11.51 2.07 18.65
C ARG A 249 -11.77 3.36 19.43
N THR A 250 -13.01 3.63 19.77
CA THR A 250 -13.38 4.71 20.70
C THR A 250 -14.49 4.23 21.64
N ASN A 251 -14.79 4.98 22.70
CA ASN A 251 -16.00 4.78 23.50
C ASN A 251 -17.23 5.56 22.96
N LEU A 252 -17.10 6.23 21.81
CA LEU A 252 -18.18 6.95 21.14
C LEU A 252 -19.12 5.98 20.42
N SER A 253 -20.38 6.41 20.31
CA SER A 253 -21.47 5.70 19.66
C SER A 253 -21.92 6.42 18.39
N GLU A 254 -22.75 5.75 17.59
CA GLU A 254 -23.29 6.34 16.38
C GLU A 254 -24.11 7.60 16.67
N ASP A 255 -24.80 7.65 17.81
CA ASP A 255 -25.58 8.82 18.22
C ASP A 255 -24.70 10.07 18.33
N ASP A 256 -23.44 9.93 18.77
CA ASP A 256 -22.46 11.02 18.89
C ASP A 256 -22.00 11.59 17.53
N VAL A 257 -22.30 10.88 16.43
CA VAL A 257 -21.91 11.24 15.04
C VAL A 257 -23.09 11.14 14.07
N SER A 258 -24.31 11.10 14.60
CA SER A 258 -25.54 10.84 13.84
C SER A 258 -26.00 12.03 13.01
N ASP A 259 -25.63 13.25 13.40
CA ASP A 259 -25.94 14.46 12.65
C ASP A 259 -24.89 14.75 11.56
N GLU A 260 -25.35 15.40 10.47
CA GLU A 260 -24.49 15.72 9.31
C GLU A 260 -23.40 16.73 9.66
N GLU A 261 -23.68 17.67 10.56
CA GLU A 261 -22.73 18.73 10.93
C GLU A 261 -21.50 18.14 11.62
N THR A 262 -21.70 17.22 12.58
CA THR A 262 -20.62 16.52 13.28
C THR A 262 -19.77 15.69 12.31
N ARG A 263 -20.39 14.96 11.38
CA ARG A 263 -19.65 14.20 10.36
C ARG A 263 -18.81 15.10 9.45
N GLU A 264 -19.38 16.21 8.99
CA GLU A 264 -18.67 17.19 8.16
C GLU A 264 -17.52 17.85 8.94
N ARG A 265 -17.74 18.19 10.22
CA ARG A 265 -16.70 18.75 11.11
C ARG A 265 -15.56 17.75 11.35
N LEU A 266 -15.87 16.48 11.62
CA LEU A 266 -14.87 15.42 11.75
C LEU A 266 -14.07 15.23 10.47
N CYS A 267 -14.76 15.11 9.34
CA CYS A 267 -14.13 14.94 8.04
C CYS A 267 -13.19 16.11 7.71
N GLN A 268 -13.63 17.35 7.98
CA GLN A 268 -12.81 18.53 7.80
C GLN A 268 -11.63 18.57 8.78
N ALA A 269 -11.86 18.29 10.06
CA ALA A 269 -10.80 18.30 11.07
C ALA A 269 -9.71 17.27 10.74
N LEU A 270 -10.09 16.07 10.30
CA LEU A 270 -9.13 15.06 9.84
C LEU A 270 -8.33 15.57 8.63
N PHE A 271 -9.00 16.18 7.65
CA PHE A 271 -8.35 16.72 6.45
C PHE A 271 -7.40 17.88 6.75
N ASP A 272 -7.72 18.70 7.75
CA ASP A 272 -6.88 19.81 8.20
C ASP A 272 -5.61 19.32 8.92
N HIS A 273 -5.73 18.26 9.73
CA HIS A 273 -4.61 17.73 10.52
C HIS A 273 -3.72 16.76 9.76
N ILE A 274 -4.28 16.00 8.81
CA ILE A 274 -3.58 14.91 8.12
C ILE A 274 -3.30 15.34 6.68
N PRO A 275 -2.04 15.65 6.34
CA PRO A 275 -1.70 16.01 4.98
C PRO A 275 -1.97 14.86 4.00
N VAL A 276 -2.69 15.18 2.93
CA VAL A 276 -3.09 14.25 1.88
C VAL A 276 -2.50 14.65 0.52
N GLY A 277 -2.34 13.71 -0.39
CA GLY A 277 -1.91 13.98 -1.77
C GLY A 277 -0.50 13.52 -2.11
N VAL A 278 -0.21 13.50 -3.41
CA VAL A 278 1.10 13.11 -3.95
C VAL A 278 2.09 14.25 -3.80
N GLY A 279 3.18 14.01 -3.06
CA GLY A 279 4.26 15.00 -2.89
C GLY A 279 4.02 16.00 -1.77
N THR A 280 2.92 15.84 -1.02
CA THR A 280 2.63 16.66 0.17
C THR A 280 3.64 16.38 1.28
N GLU A 281 3.98 17.41 2.03
CA GLU A 281 4.88 17.34 3.18
C GLU A 281 4.10 17.12 4.48
N GLY A 282 4.72 16.44 5.44
CA GLY A 282 4.21 16.19 6.78
C GLY A 282 4.26 17.43 7.66
N VAL A 283 3.31 17.55 8.58
CA VAL A 283 3.33 18.59 9.62
C VAL A 283 4.31 18.28 10.76
N ILE A 284 4.73 17.01 10.87
CA ILE A 284 5.76 16.57 11.81
C ILE A 284 7.11 16.74 11.13
N SER A 285 7.92 17.65 11.67
CA SER A 285 9.27 17.91 11.18
C SER A 285 10.24 16.89 11.77
N ILE A 286 11.03 16.27 10.90
CA ILE A 286 12.13 15.36 11.26
C ILE A 286 13.40 15.79 10.52
N ASP A 287 14.55 15.52 11.13
CA ASP A 287 15.86 15.66 10.49
C ASP A 287 16.40 14.31 10.00
N ASP A 288 17.63 14.32 9.48
CA ASP A 288 18.27 13.11 8.96
C ASP A 288 18.56 12.07 10.06
N ASP A 289 18.84 12.50 11.29
CA ASP A 289 19.12 11.60 12.42
C ASP A 289 17.83 10.94 12.91
N ASP A 290 16.73 11.72 13.01
CA ASP A 290 15.40 11.20 13.26
C ASP A 290 14.98 10.18 12.19
N LEU A 291 15.25 10.45 10.91
CA LEU A 291 14.94 9.51 9.83
C LEU A 291 15.72 8.21 9.97
N ASP A 292 17.00 8.26 10.33
CA ASP A 292 17.80 7.05 10.53
C ASP A 292 17.33 6.26 11.76
N GLU A 293 16.96 6.94 12.85
CA GLU A 293 16.36 6.30 14.02
C GLU A 293 15.01 5.66 13.68
N ILE A 294 14.14 6.31 12.89
CA ILE A 294 12.88 5.74 12.39
C ILE A 294 13.13 4.44 11.60
N LEU A 295 14.11 4.46 10.70
CA LEU A 295 14.42 3.32 9.85
C LEU A 295 14.96 2.13 10.65
N GLU A 296 15.67 2.36 11.75
CA GLU A 296 16.23 1.29 12.59
C GLU A 296 15.31 0.85 13.74
N LYS A 297 14.57 1.78 14.37
CA LYS A 297 13.84 1.56 15.63
C LYS A 297 12.32 1.50 15.47
N GLY A 298 11.80 1.86 14.29
CA GLY A 298 10.36 1.81 14.03
C GLY A 298 9.57 2.60 15.07
N ILE A 299 8.49 2.01 15.60
CA ILE A 299 7.56 2.68 16.51
C ILE A 299 8.21 3.22 17.80
N ASP A 300 9.36 2.68 18.24
CA ASP A 300 10.04 3.17 19.44
C ASP A 300 10.47 4.65 19.30
N TRP A 301 10.80 5.10 18.09
CA TRP A 301 11.02 6.53 17.82
C TRP A 301 9.75 7.35 18.04
N ALA A 302 8.59 6.86 17.59
CA ALA A 302 7.32 7.55 17.74
C ALA A 302 6.92 7.68 19.22
N ILE A 303 7.15 6.63 20.02
CA ILE A 303 6.92 6.65 21.47
C ILE A 303 7.84 7.67 22.14
N LYS A 304 9.15 7.61 21.85
CA LYS A 304 10.16 8.55 22.39
C LYS A 304 9.82 10.02 22.09
N LYS A 305 9.20 10.29 20.95
CA LYS A 305 8.79 11.63 20.51
C LYS A 305 7.34 11.99 20.89
N ASN A 306 6.65 11.14 21.64
CA ASN A 306 5.24 11.30 22.06
C ASN A 306 4.22 11.36 20.90
N TYR A 307 4.52 10.70 19.78
CA TYR A 307 3.60 10.50 18.65
C TYR A 307 2.88 9.14 18.68
N ALA A 308 3.16 8.30 19.68
CA ALA A 308 2.48 7.04 19.94
C ALA A 308 2.37 6.82 21.45
N TRP A 309 1.32 6.14 21.88
CA TRP A 309 1.25 5.64 23.26
C TRP A 309 2.10 4.38 23.39
N VAL A 310 2.58 4.07 24.61
CA VAL A 310 3.49 2.94 24.83
C VAL A 310 2.82 1.61 24.46
N GLU A 311 1.54 1.46 24.79
CA GLU A 311 0.72 0.29 24.50
C GLU A 311 0.44 0.10 22.99
N ASP A 312 0.50 1.16 22.17
CA ASP A 312 0.27 1.04 20.72
C ASP A 312 1.27 0.06 20.09
N LYS A 313 2.47 -0.09 20.69
CA LYS A 313 3.50 -1.04 20.25
C LYS A 313 3.03 -2.48 20.28
N GLU A 314 2.38 -2.92 21.35
CA GLU A 314 1.94 -4.32 21.50
C GLU A 314 0.93 -4.70 20.41
N PHE A 315 0.11 -3.75 19.99
CA PHE A 315 -0.94 -3.97 18.98
C PHE A 315 -0.48 -3.67 17.54
N CYS A 316 0.83 -3.55 17.32
CA CYS A 316 1.40 -3.50 15.97
C CYS A 316 2.00 -4.85 15.57
N GLU A 317 1.77 -5.27 14.34
CA GLU A 317 2.50 -6.38 13.77
C GLU A 317 4.02 -6.14 13.85
N GLU A 318 4.80 -7.16 14.27
CA GLU A 318 6.24 -7.03 14.61
C GLU A 318 6.53 -6.03 15.72
N ASN A 319 5.57 -5.72 16.60
CA ASN A 319 5.68 -4.62 17.56
C ASN A 319 6.09 -3.30 16.88
N GLY A 320 5.69 -3.10 15.62
CA GLY A 320 6.00 -1.90 14.84
C GLY A 320 7.48 -1.75 14.42
N CYS A 321 8.28 -2.81 14.50
CA CYS A 321 9.70 -2.78 14.13
C CYS A 321 10.23 -4.14 13.67
N MET A 322 10.71 -4.23 12.43
CA MET A 322 11.51 -5.35 11.95
C MET A 322 12.98 -5.20 12.33
N GLU A 323 13.49 -6.09 13.16
CA GLU A 323 14.88 -6.08 13.68
C GLU A 323 15.94 -6.23 12.58
N THR A 324 15.58 -6.82 11.43
CA THR A 324 16.50 -6.99 10.30
C THR A 324 16.78 -5.68 9.55
N ALA A 325 16.17 -4.57 9.94
CA ALA A 325 16.37 -3.27 9.31
C ALA A 325 17.83 -2.79 9.37
N ASP A 326 18.29 -2.20 8.27
CA ASP A 326 19.60 -1.53 8.19
C ASP A 326 19.43 -0.28 7.34
N GLN A 327 19.41 0.88 7.98
CA GLN A 327 19.25 2.18 7.31
C GLN A 327 20.35 2.43 6.26
N GLN A 328 21.54 1.83 6.42
CA GLN A 328 22.65 2.01 5.46
C GLN A 328 22.38 1.33 4.12
N LYS A 329 21.40 0.40 4.08
CA LYS A 329 20.95 -0.23 2.82
C LYS A 329 19.87 0.58 2.10
N VAL A 330 19.30 1.59 2.77
CA VAL A 330 18.37 2.55 2.17
C VAL A 330 19.16 3.64 1.44
N SER A 331 18.84 3.87 0.17
CA SER A 331 19.59 4.84 -0.64
C SER A 331 19.34 6.28 -0.18
N LYS A 332 20.31 7.17 -0.40
CA LYS A 332 20.13 8.62 -0.16
C LYS A 332 18.90 9.17 -0.86
N LYS A 333 18.60 8.69 -2.07
CA LYS A 333 17.42 9.10 -2.84
C LYS A 333 16.12 8.64 -2.17
N ALA A 334 16.09 7.44 -1.60
CA ALA A 334 14.93 6.96 -0.86
C ALA A 334 14.71 7.78 0.42
N LYS A 335 15.79 8.04 1.18
CA LYS A 335 15.75 8.90 2.37
C LYS A 335 15.24 10.30 2.04
N GLN A 336 15.80 10.96 1.02
CA GLN A 336 15.34 12.28 0.54
C GLN A 336 13.86 12.31 0.15
N ARG A 337 13.33 11.22 -0.41
CA ARG A 337 11.90 11.13 -0.75
C ARG A 337 11.01 10.92 0.47
N GLY A 338 11.53 10.29 1.53
CA GLY A 338 10.79 10.02 2.77
C GLY A 338 10.88 11.14 3.81
N LEU A 339 11.99 11.88 3.85
CA LEU A 339 12.30 12.83 4.93
C LEU A 339 11.14 13.79 5.25
N HIS A 340 10.48 14.32 4.21
CA HIS A 340 9.38 15.27 4.39
C HIS A 340 7.99 14.62 4.36
N GLN A 341 7.85 13.29 4.31
CA GLN A 341 6.56 12.62 4.08
C GLN A 341 6.00 11.89 5.30
N ILE A 342 6.66 11.99 6.46
CA ILE A 342 6.18 11.34 7.69
C ILE A 342 4.90 12.00 8.18
N GLY A 343 3.94 11.21 8.68
CA GLY A 343 2.62 11.70 9.08
C GLY A 343 1.71 12.09 7.91
N THR A 344 1.92 11.54 6.71
CA THR A 344 1.09 11.83 5.52
C THR A 344 0.36 10.59 5.01
N LEU A 345 -0.87 10.75 4.53
CA LEU A 345 -1.63 9.65 3.90
C LEU A 345 -1.05 9.30 2.54
N GLY A 346 -0.80 10.31 1.70
CA GLY A 346 -0.50 10.10 0.30
C GLY A 346 -1.70 10.09 -0.60
N GLY A 347 -1.60 9.38 -1.72
CA GLY A 347 -2.70 9.25 -2.68
C GLY A 347 -2.86 7.83 -3.21
N GLY A 348 -3.76 7.65 -4.17
CA GLY A 348 -4.20 6.34 -4.62
C GLY A 348 -5.32 5.79 -3.73
N ASN A 349 -5.17 4.56 -3.26
CA ASN A 349 -6.13 3.89 -2.38
C ASN A 349 -5.92 4.19 -0.88
N HIS A 350 -5.05 5.13 -0.53
CA HIS A 350 -4.79 5.51 0.87
C HIS A 350 -5.88 6.45 1.40
N TYR A 351 -6.31 6.22 2.63
CA TYR A 351 -7.38 6.97 3.28
C TYR A 351 -7.23 6.98 4.80
N ALA A 352 -7.95 7.89 5.45
CA ALA A 352 -8.39 7.71 6.82
C ALA A 352 -9.92 7.82 6.86
N GLU A 353 -10.56 6.88 7.53
CA GLU A 353 -12.02 6.72 7.54
C GLU A 353 -12.53 6.62 8.97
N VAL A 354 -13.50 7.46 9.31
CA VAL A 354 -14.35 7.26 10.49
C VAL A 354 -15.46 6.31 10.08
N GLN A 355 -15.60 5.24 10.84
CA GLN A 355 -16.51 4.15 10.58
C GLN A 355 -17.33 3.84 11.83
N VAL A 356 -18.49 3.23 11.64
CA VAL A 356 -19.31 2.70 12.75
C VAL A 356 -19.45 1.19 12.62
N VAL A 357 -19.48 0.50 13.75
CA VAL A 357 -19.73 -0.95 13.80
C VAL A 357 -21.15 -1.24 13.31
N ASP A 358 -21.26 -1.94 12.19
CA ASP A 358 -22.52 -2.27 11.52
C ASP A 358 -23.03 -3.66 11.93
N ALA A 359 -22.12 -4.60 12.18
CA ALA A 359 -22.47 -5.95 12.64
C ALA A 359 -21.31 -6.58 13.44
N ILE A 360 -21.68 -7.46 14.39
CA ILE A 360 -20.75 -8.31 15.14
C ILE A 360 -21.09 -9.76 14.82
N TYR A 361 -20.10 -10.51 14.33
CA TYR A 361 -20.23 -11.93 13.97
C TYR A 361 -19.59 -12.86 15.01
N ASP A 362 -18.59 -12.37 15.75
CA ASP A 362 -17.94 -13.08 16.84
C ASP A 362 -17.85 -12.15 18.05
N GLU A 363 -18.78 -12.30 18.98
CA GLU A 363 -18.88 -11.49 20.21
C GLU A 363 -17.62 -11.61 21.08
N LYS A 364 -17.00 -12.80 21.13
CA LYS A 364 -15.79 -13.02 21.92
C LYS A 364 -14.62 -12.23 21.32
N ALA A 365 -14.43 -12.33 20.00
CA ALA A 365 -13.38 -11.58 19.31
C ALA A 365 -13.60 -10.07 19.42
N ALA A 366 -14.83 -9.61 19.17
CA ALA A 366 -15.22 -8.21 19.30
C ALA A 366 -14.91 -7.65 20.69
N LYS A 367 -15.29 -8.36 21.75
CA LYS A 367 -15.00 -7.98 23.15
C LYS A 367 -13.52 -7.98 23.49
N CYS A 368 -12.76 -8.98 23.04
CA CYS A 368 -11.31 -8.99 23.23
C CYS A 368 -10.62 -7.78 22.55
N MET A 369 -11.14 -7.32 21.42
CA MET A 369 -10.63 -6.16 20.69
C MET A 369 -11.18 -4.81 21.18
N GLY A 370 -12.12 -4.81 22.14
CA GLY A 370 -12.79 -3.59 22.61
C GLY A 370 -13.74 -2.97 21.59
N VAL A 371 -14.26 -3.76 20.65
CA VAL A 371 -15.19 -3.34 19.58
C VAL A 371 -16.52 -4.10 19.70
N ASP A 372 -17.12 -4.10 20.89
CA ASP A 372 -18.19 -5.03 21.30
C ASP A 372 -19.61 -4.47 21.23
N LYS A 373 -19.79 -3.26 20.67
CA LYS A 373 -21.10 -2.64 20.51
C LYS A 373 -21.37 -2.27 19.06
N ILE A 374 -22.55 -2.66 18.57
CA ILE A 374 -23.09 -2.12 17.32
C ILE A 374 -23.28 -0.60 17.49
N GLY A 375 -22.88 0.17 16.48
CA GLY A 375 -22.86 1.62 16.50
C GLY A 375 -21.57 2.22 17.08
N GLN A 376 -20.62 1.45 17.62
CA GLN A 376 -19.37 2.01 18.13
C GLN A 376 -18.56 2.67 17.02
N VAL A 377 -18.00 3.86 17.29
CA VAL A 377 -17.18 4.61 16.33
C VAL A 377 -15.74 4.10 16.36
N CYS A 378 -15.21 3.83 15.17
CA CYS A 378 -13.83 3.41 14.95
C CYS A 378 -13.18 4.27 13.86
N ILE A 379 -11.85 4.28 13.81
CA ILE A 379 -11.08 4.99 12.79
C ILE A 379 -10.11 4.04 12.12
N MET A 380 -10.23 3.90 10.81
CA MET A 380 -9.34 3.07 9.99
C MET A 380 -8.38 3.96 9.20
N ILE A 381 -7.08 3.68 9.29
CA ILE A 381 -6.02 4.38 8.58
C ILE A 381 -5.37 3.40 7.60
N HIS A 382 -5.37 3.73 6.32
CA HIS A 382 -4.69 2.95 5.28
C HIS A 382 -3.61 3.79 4.60
N THR A 383 -2.34 3.45 4.87
CA THR A 383 -1.18 4.03 4.19
C THR A 383 0.05 3.12 4.33
N GLY A 384 1.17 3.52 3.73
CA GLY A 384 2.41 2.77 3.69
C GLY A 384 3.66 3.62 3.87
N SER A 385 4.74 3.18 3.23
CA SER A 385 6.09 3.76 3.33
C SER A 385 6.34 4.93 2.38
N ARG A 386 5.27 5.40 1.71
CA ARG A 386 5.28 6.63 0.91
C ARG A 386 6.33 6.57 -0.21
N GLY A 387 6.97 7.69 -0.52
CA GLY A 387 8.02 7.76 -1.53
C GLY A 387 9.28 6.95 -1.19
N LEU A 388 9.51 6.67 0.10
CA LEU A 388 10.70 5.96 0.57
C LEU A 388 10.68 4.49 0.13
N GLY A 389 9.65 3.72 0.48
CA GLY A 389 9.59 2.31 0.09
C GLY A 389 9.45 2.13 -1.42
N HIS A 390 8.72 3.02 -2.11
CA HIS A 390 8.70 3.01 -3.57
C HIS A 390 10.11 3.13 -4.15
N GLN A 391 10.95 4.00 -3.59
CA GLN A 391 12.32 4.16 -4.08
C GLN A 391 13.19 2.95 -3.70
N VAL A 392 13.03 2.37 -2.51
CA VAL A 392 13.70 1.11 -2.11
C VAL A 392 13.39 -0.02 -3.10
N ALA A 393 12.12 -0.23 -3.43
CA ALA A 393 11.72 -1.22 -4.43
C ALA A 393 12.33 -0.92 -5.82
N THR A 394 12.28 0.35 -6.25
CA THR A 394 12.85 0.78 -7.54
C THR A 394 14.36 0.52 -7.61
N ASP A 395 15.09 0.83 -6.54
CA ASP A 395 16.54 0.63 -6.47
C ASP A 395 16.90 -0.86 -6.45
N ALA A 396 16.09 -1.68 -5.80
CA ALA A 396 16.26 -3.13 -5.75
C ALA A 396 16.07 -3.77 -7.13
N LEU A 397 15.00 -3.42 -7.86
CA LEU A 397 14.76 -3.93 -9.23
C LEU A 397 15.98 -3.73 -10.15
N GLN A 398 16.59 -2.55 -10.12
CA GLN A 398 17.77 -2.26 -10.95
C GLN A 398 19.00 -3.11 -10.59
N LYS A 399 19.17 -3.42 -9.31
CA LYS A 399 20.27 -4.27 -8.83
C LYS A 399 20.00 -5.75 -9.15
N MET A 400 18.75 -6.18 -8.96
CA MET A 400 18.33 -7.56 -9.14
C MET A 400 18.28 -7.98 -10.61
N ASP A 401 17.95 -7.08 -11.54
CA ASP A 401 18.09 -7.34 -12.98
C ASP A 401 19.53 -7.76 -13.37
N LYS A 402 20.53 -7.19 -12.69
CA LYS A 402 21.94 -7.56 -12.88
C LYS A 402 22.27 -8.88 -12.19
N ALA A 403 21.73 -9.11 -10.98
CA ALA A 403 21.92 -10.34 -10.24
C ALA A 403 21.36 -11.55 -11.01
N MET A 404 20.15 -11.45 -11.56
CA MET A 404 19.55 -12.50 -12.38
C MET A 404 20.41 -12.88 -13.58
N TYR A 405 20.97 -11.88 -14.28
CA TYR A 405 21.86 -12.14 -15.41
C TYR A 405 23.14 -12.85 -14.97
N ARG A 406 23.73 -12.44 -13.83
CA ARG A 406 24.90 -13.10 -13.22
C ARG A 406 24.59 -14.55 -12.82
N ASP A 407 23.42 -14.77 -12.22
CA ASP A 407 23.03 -16.04 -11.60
C ASP A 407 22.26 -16.98 -12.55
N GLY A 408 22.07 -16.58 -13.82
CA GLY A 408 21.38 -17.38 -14.82
C GLY A 408 19.87 -17.54 -14.60
N ILE A 409 19.25 -16.67 -13.79
CA ILE A 409 17.80 -16.71 -13.51
C ILE A 409 17.04 -16.08 -14.67
N ILE A 410 16.24 -16.89 -15.38
CA ILE A 410 15.43 -16.46 -16.53
C ILE A 410 13.94 -16.64 -16.19
N PRO A 411 13.25 -15.61 -15.69
CA PRO A 411 11.82 -15.71 -15.42
C PRO A 411 11.00 -15.59 -16.71
N ASN A 412 9.75 -16.04 -16.63
CA ASN A 412 8.77 -15.90 -17.70
C ASN A 412 8.35 -14.44 -17.94
N ASP A 413 8.53 -13.56 -16.95
CA ASP A 413 8.24 -12.13 -17.04
C ASP A 413 9.39 -11.30 -16.46
N ARG A 414 9.78 -10.23 -17.15
CA ARG A 414 10.82 -9.29 -16.68
C ARG A 414 10.45 -8.59 -15.38
N GLN A 415 9.15 -8.44 -15.10
CA GLN A 415 8.67 -7.82 -13.88
C GLN A 415 8.92 -8.70 -12.64
N LEU A 416 9.29 -9.98 -12.81
CA LEU A 416 9.72 -10.88 -11.74
C LEU A 416 11.21 -10.76 -11.41
N SER A 417 11.71 -9.51 -11.41
CA SER A 417 13.09 -9.24 -11.03
C SER A 417 13.34 -9.72 -9.60
N CYS A 418 14.42 -10.45 -9.38
CA CYS A 418 14.70 -11.12 -8.11
C CYS A 418 16.21 -11.37 -7.91
N ALA A 419 16.60 -11.75 -6.70
CA ALA A 419 17.92 -12.27 -6.42
C ALA A 419 17.81 -13.43 -5.44
N ARG A 420 18.80 -14.33 -5.43
CA ARG A 420 18.88 -15.39 -4.41
C ARG A 420 18.85 -14.77 -3.01
N ILE A 421 18.12 -15.35 -2.07
CA ILE A 421 17.95 -14.81 -0.70
C ILE A 421 19.31 -14.55 -0.05
N ASN A 422 20.22 -15.52 -0.15
CA ASN A 422 21.55 -15.47 0.48
C ASN A 422 22.58 -14.65 -0.31
N SER A 423 22.23 -14.12 -1.48
CA SER A 423 23.10 -13.21 -2.22
C SER A 423 23.23 -11.85 -1.54
N LYS A 424 24.29 -11.10 -1.89
CA LYS A 424 24.46 -9.71 -1.44
C LYS A 424 23.26 -8.84 -1.81
N GLU A 425 22.71 -8.99 -3.01
CA GLU A 425 21.56 -8.23 -3.46
C GLU A 425 20.29 -8.59 -2.69
N GLY A 426 20.06 -9.88 -2.45
CA GLY A 426 18.92 -10.38 -1.68
C GLY A 426 18.93 -9.88 -0.23
N GLN A 427 20.05 -10.10 0.48
CA GLN A 427 20.21 -9.65 1.87
C GLN A 427 20.11 -8.13 2.01
N ASN A 428 20.74 -7.37 1.12
CA ASN A 428 20.63 -5.90 1.17
C ASN A 428 19.19 -5.43 0.95
N PHE A 429 18.43 -6.10 0.08
CA PHE A 429 17.03 -5.74 -0.14
C PHE A 429 16.16 -6.09 1.05
N ILE A 430 16.32 -7.27 1.68
CA ILE A 430 15.58 -7.63 2.90
C ILE A 430 15.78 -6.57 3.97
N LYS A 431 17.03 -6.17 4.24
CA LYS A 431 17.34 -5.13 5.23
C LYS A 431 16.76 -3.76 4.88
N ALA A 432 16.83 -3.35 3.61
CA ALA A 432 16.26 -2.08 3.16
C ALA A 432 14.72 -2.09 3.17
N MET A 433 14.11 -3.24 2.86
CA MET A 433 12.66 -3.46 2.95
C MET A 433 12.20 -3.38 4.40
N SER A 434 12.91 -4.02 5.34
CA SER A 434 12.62 -3.93 6.77
C SER A 434 12.71 -2.49 7.28
N ALA A 435 13.73 -1.73 6.86
CA ALA A 435 13.82 -0.30 7.18
C ALA A 435 12.64 0.51 6.59
N ALA A 436 12.23 0.25 5.35
CA ALA A 436 11.05 0.86 4.78
C ALA A 436 9.74 0.44 5.49
N ALA A 437 9.69 -0.78 6.02
CA ALA A 437 8.58 -1.24 6.84
C ALA A 437 8.50 -0.47 8.16
N ASN A 438 9.63 -0.28 8.84
CA ASN A 438 9.73 0.54 10.05
C ASN A 438 9.21 1.97 9.82
N TYR A 439 9.63 2.58 8.71
CA TYR A 439 9.12 3.90 8.30
C TYR A 439 7.59 3.92 8.15
N ALA A 440 6.97 2.89 7.56
CA ALA A 440 5.53 2.85 7.38
C ALA A 440 4.76 2.71 8.71
N TRP A 441 5.26 1.91 9.67
CA TRP A 441 4.64 1.83 11.00
C TRP A 441 4.74 3.16 11.75
N VAL A 442 5.88 3.86 11.66
CA VAL A 442 6.00 5.21 12.22
C VAL A 442 5.04 6.16 11.52
N ASN A 443 4.91 6.10 10.19
CA ASN A 443 3.98 6.94 9.46
C ASN A 443 2.53 6.74 9.94
N ARG A 444 2.08 5.50 10.11
CA ARG A 444 0.74 5.19 10.66
C ARG A 444 0.59 5.63 12.13
N SER A 445 1.67 5.58 12.92
CA SER A 445 1.68 6.05 14.31
C SER A 445 1.56 7.57 14.39
N CYS A 446 2.32 8.30 13.59
CA CYS A 446 2.19 9.74 13.45
C CYS A 446 0.78 10.15 13.00
N ILE A 447 0.16 9.42 12.06
CA ILE A 447 -1.23 9.69 11.65
C ILE A 447 -2.22 9.36 12.77
N THR A 448 -1.98 8.32 13.58
CA THR A 448 -2.79 8.01 14.77
C THR A 448 -2.78 9.19 15.74
N TYR A 449 -1.62 9.79 15.99
CA TYR A 449 -1.51 11.02 16.77
C TYR A 449 -2.33 12.17 16.16
N LEU A 450 -2.24 12.40 14.84
CA LEU A 450 -3.00 13.45 14.16
C LEU A 450 -4.52 13.19 14.18
N VAL A 451 -4.95 11.94 14.08
CA VAL A 451 -6.36 11.53 14.26
C VAL A 451 -6.83 11.87 15.67
N ARG A 452 -6.07 11.51 16.70
CA ARG A 452 -6.38 11.83 18.11
C ARG A 452 -6.57 13.35 18.27
N ARG A 453 -5.65 14.18 17.74
CA ARG A 453 -5.77 15.65 17.75
C ARG A 453 -7.02 16.17 17.01
N ALA A 454 -7.39 15.57 15.89
CA ALA A 454 -8.59 15.94 15.15
C ALA A 454 -9.87 15.66 15.94
N PHE A 455 -9.93 14.50 16.62
CA PHE A 455 -11.06 14.14 17.48
C PHE A 455 -11.14 15.04 18.71
N GLU A 456 -10.01 15.32 19.37
CA GLU A 456 -9.95 16.25 20.51
C GLU A 456 -10.48 17.65 20.16
N LYS A 457 -10.14 18.15 18.95
CA LYS A 457 -10.66 19.44 18.45
C LYS A 457 -12.18 19.43 18.26
N VAL A 458 -12.76 18.31 17.84
CA VAL A 458 -14.20 18.25 17.51
C VAL A 458 -15.05 18.00 18.74
N PHE A 459 -14.62 17.08 19.61
CA PHE A 459 -15.39 16.63 20.77
C PHE A 459 -15.01 17.34 22.08
N GLU A 460 -13.95 18.15 22.09
CA GLU A 460 -13.46 18.88 23.27
C GLU A 460 -13.18 17.96 24.47
N LYS A 461 -12.76 16.72 24.19
CA LYS A 461 -12.35 15.69 25.15
C LYS A 461 -10.97 15.17 24.76
N SER A 462 -10.18 14.71 25.72
CA SER A 462 -8.89 14.10 25.41
C SER A 462 -9.07 12.76 24.67
N ALA A 463 -8.06 12.33 23.91
CA ALA A 463 -8.09 11.03 23.26
C ALA A 463 -8.20 9.85 24.25
N GLU A 464 -7.66 9.99 25.46
CA GLU A 464 -7.79 9.04 26.56
C GLU A 464 -9.22 8.99 27.09
N GLU A 465 -9.88 10.14 27.28
CA GLU A 465 -11.31 10.20 27.68
C GLU A 465 -12.24 9.57 26.62
N MET A 466 -11.84 9.61 25.35
CA MET A 466 -12.53 8.97 24.23
C MET A 466 -12.10 7.51 23.99
N ASP A 467 -11.21 6.97 24.83
CA ASP A 467 -10.77 5.57 24.79
C ASP A 467 -10.18 5.18 23.41
N MET A 468 -9.40 6.10 22.82
CA MET A 468 -8.84 6.01 21.45
C MET A 468 -7.64 5.05 21.31
N HIS A 469 -7.79 3.82 21.80
CA HIS A 469 -6.74 2.80 21.76
C HIS A 469 -6.66 2.09 20.41
N LEU A 470 -5.47 1.57 20.12
CA LEU A 470 -5.24 0.76 18.94
C LEU A 470 -5.90 -0.62 19.09
N VAL A 471 -6.71 -1.02 18.10
CA VAL A 471 -7.18 -2.41 17.97
C VAL A 471 -6.05 -3.26 17.41
N TYR A 472 -5.56 -2.89 16.22
CA TYR A 472 -4.40 -3.55 15.62
C TYR A 472 -3.82 -2.72 14.45
N ASP A 473 -2.56 -2.98 14.09
CA ASP A 473 -1.89 -2.48 12.88
C ASP A 473 -1.27 -3.66 12.13
N VAL A 474 -1.69 -3.88 10.89
CA VAL A 474 -1.28 -5.03 10.08
C VAL A 474 -0.90 -4.60 8.67
N CYS A 475 0.13 -5.24 8.11
CA CYS A 475 0.61 -4.95 6.77
C CYS A 475 0.09 -5.93 5.71
N HIS A 476 0.09 -5.50 4.45
CA HIS A 476 -0.31 -6.34 3.33
C HIS A 476 0.67 -6.36 2.14
N ASN A 477 1.80 -5.66 2.26
CA ASN A 477 2.88 -5.63 1.26
C ASN A 477 4.24 -5.82 1.95
N VAL A 478 4.66 -7.06 2.16
CA VAL A 478 5.90 -7.37 2.90
C VAL A 478 6.42 -8.76 2.54
N ALA A 479 7.70 -9.04 2.83
CA ALA A 479 8.20 -10.39 2.92
C ALA A 479 8.70 -10.65 4.34
N LYS A 480 8.35 -11.81 4.91
CA LYS A 480 8.70 -12.15 6.30
C LYS A 480 9.31 -13.55 6.39
N ILE A 481 10.29 -13.68 7.26
CA ILE A 481 10.89 -14.97 7.60
C ILE A 481 9.99 -15.60 8.67
N GLU A 482 9.35 -16.70 8.34
CA GLU A 482 8.34 -17.34 9.18
C GLU A 482 8.55 -18.87 9.19
N LYS A 483 8.22 -19.51 10.31
CA LYS A 483 8.23 -20.97 10.41
C LYS A 483 6.86 -21.51 10.04
N HIS A 484 6.84 -22.47 9.11
CA HIS A 484 5.63 -23.12 8.63
C HIS A 484 5.85 -24.62 8.47
N THR A 485 4.79 -25.42 8.61
CA THR A 485 4.84 -26.85 8.31
C THR A 485 4.43 -27.10 6.87
N VAL A 486 5.28 -27.76 6.10
CA VAL A 486 5.04 -28.13 4.70
C VAL A 486 5.26 -29.63 4.57
N ASP A 487 4.23 -30.34 4.10
CA ASP A 487 4.25 -31.81 3.98
C ASP A 487 4.67 -32.52 5.28
N GLY A 488 4.26 -31.97 6.43
CA GLY A 488 4.58 -32.49 7.76
C GLY A 488 5.96 -32.11 8.30
N ILE A 489 6.73 -31.29 7.57
CA ILE A 489 8.09 -30.88 7.94
C ILE A 489 8.11 -29.37 8.26
N GLU A 490 8.64 -28.99 9.43
CA GLU A 490 8.88 -27.57 9.74
C GLU A 490 9.96 -27.01 8.81
N LYS A 491 9.65 -25.89 8.14
CA LYS A 491 10.54 -25.13 7.28
C LYS A 491 10.56 -23.68 7.71
N THR A 492 11.73 -23.04 7.54
CA THR A 492 11.84 -21.58 7.65
C THR A 492 11.66 -21.00 6.26
N LEU A 493 10.61 -20.20 6.05
CA LEU A 493 10.22 -19.69 4.75
C LEU A 493 10.32 -18.17 4.71
N LEU A 494 10.76 -17.63 3.58
CA LEU A 494 10.51 -16.22 3.24
C LEU A 494 9.15 -16.13 2.55
N VAL A 495 8.15 -15.65 3.28
CA VAL A 495 6.77 -15.52 2.82
C VAL A 495 6.56 -14.11 2.25
N HIS A 496 6.44 -14.01 0.93
CA HIS A 496 6.03 -12.81 0.20
C HIS A 496 4.52 -12.65 0.26
N ARG A 497 4.07 -11.48 0.70
CA ARG A 497 2.67 -11.06 0.70
C ARG A 497 2.55 -9.74 -0.05
N LYS A 498 1.70 -9.71 -1.09
CA LYS A 498 1.40 -8.51 -1.87
C LYS A 498 -0.09 -8.38 -2.05
N GLY A 499 -0.70 -7.40 -1.38
CA GLY A 499 -2.14 -7.32 -1.21
C GLY A 499 -2.69 -8.56 -0.51
N SER A 500 -2.00 -9.05 0.50
CA SER A 500 -2.45 -10.17 1.34
C SER A 500 -1.93 -9.96 2.75
N THR A 501 -2.72 -10.31 3.75
CA THR A 501 -2.48 -9.92 5.15
C THR A 501 -2.13 -11.14 5.98
N ARG A 502 -1.25 -11.00 6.97
CA ARG A 502 -1.00 -12.07 7.93
C ARG A 502 -2.20 -12.25 8.87
N ALA A 503 -2.57 -13.50 9.12
CA ALA A 503 -3.71 -13.91 9.94
C ALA A 503 -3.34 -15.18 10.74
N PHE A 504 -2.42 -15.03 11.69
CA PHE A 504 -1.97 -16.14 12.53
C PHE A 504 -3.07 -16.71 13.44
N PRO A 505 -3.01 -18.02 13.75
CA PRO A 505 -4.05 -18.70 14.51
C PRO A 505 -4.06 -18.29 15.99
N PRO A 506 -5.11 -18.68 16.74
CA PRO A 506 -5.09 -18.64 18.20
C PRO A 506 -3.83 -19.28 18.78
N ASN A 507 -3.37 -18.75 19.92
CA ASN A 507 -2.20 -19.19 20.69
C ASN A 507 -0.84 -19.08 19.97
N HIS A 508 -0.79 -18.44 18.79
CA HIS A 508 0.49 -18.19 18.13
C HIS A 508 1.38 -17.26 18.99
N PRO A 509 2.68 -17.53 19.18
CA PRO A 509 3.51 -16.75 20.10
C PRO A 509 3.78 -15.31 19.62
N LEU A 510 3.66 -15.06 18.31
CA LEU A 510 3.85 -13.73 17.71
C LEU A 510 2.60 -12.85 17.70
N ILE A 511 1.49 -13.30 18.30
CA ILE A 511 0.28 -12.46 18.44
C ILE A 511 0.18 -11.93 19.88
N PRO A 512 -0.37 -10.72 20.08
CA PRO A 512 -0.50 -10.11 21.41
C PRO A 512 -1.22 -11.03 22.39
N LYS A 513 -0.81 -10.99 23.66
CA LYS A 513 -1.40 -11.83 24.71
C LYS A 513 -2.94 -11.69 24.79
N PRO A 514 -3.54 -10.48 24.67
CA PRO A 514 -4.99 -10.34 24.64
C PRO A 514 -5.69 -11.09 23.48
N TYR A 515 -4.99 -11.30 22.37
CA TYR A 515 -5.55 -11.89 21.15
C TYR A 515 -5.26 -13.38 20.98
N GLN A 516 -4.43 -13.97 21.86
CA GLN A 516 -4.11 -15.41 21.80
C GLN A 516 -5.37 -16.29 21.79
N SER A 517 -6.44 -15.91 22.47
CA SER A 517 -7.65 -16.73 22.53
C SER A 517 -8.58 -16.63 21.30
N ILE A 518 -8.30 -15.71 20.37
CA ILE A 518 -9.16 -15.39 19.21
C ILE A 518 -8.44 -15.51 17.86
N GLY A 519 -7.11 -15.43 17.85
CA GLY A 519 -6.27 -15.35 16.65
C GLY A 519 -5.86 -13.91 16.32
N GLN A 520 -4.95 -13.73 15.36
CA GLN A 520 -4.50 -12.41 14.94
C GLN A 520 -5.63 -11.63 14.27
N PRO A 521 -5.90 -10.37 14.65
CA PRO A 521 -6.79 -9.51 13.88
C PRO A 521 -6.22 -9.21 12.49
N ALA A 522 -7.05 -9.35 11.46
CA ALA A 522 -6.77 -8.92 10.09
C ALA A 522 -7.78 -7.85 9.70
N LEU A 523 -7.28 -6.69 9.25
CA LEU A 523 -8.07 -5.50 8.95
C LEU A 523 -8.28 -5.40 7.45
N ILE A 524 -9.52 -5.51 7.00
CA ILE A 524 -9.89 -5.60 5.59
C ILE A 524 -10.61 -4.32 5.19
N GLY A 525 -9.89 -3.48 4.46
CA GLY A 525 -10.42 -2.22 3.95
C GLY A 525 -11.36 -2.41 2.77
N GLY A 526 -12.50 -1.73 2.81
CA GLY A 526 -13.40 -1.61 1.65
C GLY A 526 -12.94 -0.54 0.66
N THR A 527 -13.88 0.32 0.31
CA THR A 527 -13.69 1.52 -0.50
C THR A 527 -14.34 2.70 0.22
N MET A 528 -14.16 3.92 -0.29
CA MET A 528 -14.75 5.13 0.30
C MET A 528 -16.29 5.13 0.44
N GLY A 529 -16.99 4.12 -0.09
CA GLY A 529 -18.44 3.98 0.03
C GLY A 529 -18.94 2.58 0.41
N THR A 530 -18.05 1.66 0.76
CA THR A 530 -18.41 0.27 1.10
C THR A 530 -17.91 -0.12 2.48
N CYS A 531 -18.42 -1.22 3.03
CA CYS A 531 -18.03 -1.68 4.36
C CYS A 531 -16.57 -2.11 4.44
N SER A 532 -16.03 -2.10 5.64
CA SER A 532 -14.76 -2.74 6.01
C SER A 532 -15.02 -3.87 7.00
N TYR A 533 -14.04 -4.74 7.23
CA TYR A 533 -14.18 -5.87 8.15
C TYR A 533 -12.97 -6.02 9.06
N ILE A 534 -13.22 -6.55 10.26
CA ILE A 534 -12.21 -7.18 11.10
C ILE A 534 -12.41 -8.68 11.01
N LEU A 535 -11.36 -9.40 10.59
CA LEU A 535 -11.29 -10.85 10.62
C LEU A 535 -10.32 -11.30 11.69
N VAL A 536 -10.33 -12.59 12.03
CA VAL A 536 -9.33 -13.21 12.89
C VAL A 536 -8.75 -14.48 12.26
N GLY A 537 -7.45 -14.71 12.46
CA GLY A 537 -6.75 -15.89 11.93
C GLY A 537 -7.24 -17.22 12.50
N THR A 538 -6.96 -18.31 11.79
CA THR A 538 -7.42 -19.67 12.14
C THR A 538 -6.32 -20.71 11.94
N ASP A 539 -6.46 -21.86 12.62
CA ASP A 539 -5.55 -23.00 12.44
C ASP A 539 -5.56 -23.50 10.99
N ASN A 540 -6.73 -23.54 10.36
CA ASN A 540 -6.85 -23.92 8.96
C ASN A 540 -6.16 -22.90 8.04
N GLY A 541 -6.21 -21.60 8.33
CA GLY A 541 -5.43 -20.58 7.61
C GLY A 541 -3.92 -20.77 7.77
N MET A 542 -3.46 -21.19 8.95
CA MET A 542 -2.04 -21.51 9.17
C MET A 542 -1.54 -22.61 8.21
N VAL A 543 -2.35 -23.66 8.03
CA VAL A 543 -2.02 -24.82 7.18
C VAL A 543 -2.23 -24.52 5.70
N GLU A 544 -3.35 -23.92 5.34
CA GLU A 544 -3.76 -23.76 3.95
C GLU A 544 -3.07 -22.58 3.25
N THR A 545 -2.77 -21.52 3.99
CA THR A 545 -2.34 -20.23 3.42
C THR A 545 -1.13 -19.59 4.09
N PHE A 546 -0.34 -20.37 4.84
CA PHE A 546 0.78 -19.85 5.64
C PHE A 546 0.34 -18.74 6.58
N GLY A 547 -0.84 -18.92 7.20
CA GLY A 547 -1.44 -17.92 8.09
C GLY A 547 -1.67 -16.60 7.37
N SER A 548 -2.26 -16.63 6.18
CA SER A 548 -2.53 -15.45 5.36
C SER A 548 -3.99 -15.36 4.92
N THR A 549 -4.50 -14.15 4.76
CA THR A 549 -5.85 -13.85 4.25
C THR A 549 -5.83 -12.66 3.28
N CYS A 550 -6.99 -12.24 2.79
CA CYS A 550 -7.16 -11.07 1.94
C CYS A 550 -6.71 -9.76 2.62
N HIS A 551 -6.65 -8.66 1.86
CA HIS A 551 -6.31 -7.33 2.40
C HIS A 551 -7.39 -6.27 2.19
N GLY A 552 -8.27 -6.47 1.20
CA GLY A 552 -9.32 -5.52 0.88
C GLY A 552 -10.18 -6.01 -0.27
N ALA A 553 -10.88 -5.09 -0.93
CA ALA A 553 -11.78 -5.43 -2.03
C ALA A 553 -11.05 -5.91 -3.30
N GLY A 554 -9.85 -5.40 -3.58
CA GLY A 554 -9.16 -5.63 -4.85
C GLY A 554 -9.84 -4.93 -6.04
N ARG A 555 -9.07 -4.55 -7.06
CA ARG A 555 -9.63 -3.78 -8.18
C ARG A 555 -10.33 -4.69 -9.19
N ALA A 556 -11.55 -4.33 -9.57
CA ALA A 556 -12.26 -4.90 -10.72
C ALA A 556 -11.95 -4.12 -12.01
N LEU A 557 -11.65 -2.82 -11.91
CA LEU A 557 -11.31 -1.95 -13.03
C LEU A 557 -9.94 -1.27 -12.83
N SER A 558 -9.14 -1.20 -13.90
CA SER A 558 -7.94 -0.35 -13.89
C SER A 558 -8.30 1.12 -13.68
N ARG A 559 -7.41 1.92 -13.08
CA ARG A 559 -7.62 3.38 -12.90
C ARG A 559 -7.95 4.09 -14.22
N ASN A 560 -7.32 3.65 -15.32
CA ASN A 560 -7.61 4.15 -16.67
C ASN A 560 -9.04 3.82 -17.12
N ALA A 561 -9.52 2.60 -16.83
CA ALA A 561 -10.88 2.19 -17.15
C ALA A 561 -11.91 2.93 -16.28
N SER A 562 -11.66 3.07 -14.98
CA SER A 562 -12.52 3.82 -14.06
C SER A 562 -12.73 5.26 -14.52
N ARG A 563 -11.65 5.98 -14.84
CA ARG A 563 -11.72 7.36 -15.36
C ARG A 563 -12.53 7.52 -16.65
N LYS A 564 -12.58 6.47 -17.48
CA LYS A 564 -13.30 6.49 -18.75
C LYS A 564 -14.78 6.11 -18.59
N LYS A 565 -15.10 5.23 -17.62
CA LYS A 565 -16.44 4.65 -17.44
C LYS A 565 -17.29 5.36 -16.40
N LEU A 566 -16.68 5.97 -15.38
CA LEU A 566 -17.38 6.49 -14.20
C LEU A 566 -17.46 8.03 -14.21
N ASP A 567 -18.55 8.58 -13.70
CA ASP A 567 -18.73 10.03 -13.51
C ASP A 567 -18.60 10.39 -12.02
N HIS A 568 -17.65 11.27 -11.70
CA HIS A 568 -17.41 11.76 -10.34
C HIS A 568 -18.67 12.32 -9.66
N ARG A 569 -19.57 12.98 -10.39
CA ARG A 569 -20.79 13.56 -9.80
C ARG A 569 -21.71 12.49 -9.24
N LYS A 570 -21.88 11.40 -9.99
CA LYS A 570 -22.68 10.25 -9.56
C LYS A 570 -22.08 9.56 -8.34
N VAL A 571 -20.75 9.48 -8.27
CA VAL A 571 -20.06 8.92 -7.10
C VAL A 571 -20.28 9.79 -5.87
N MET A 572 -20.17 11.13 -6.01
CA MET A 572 -20.44 12.06 -4.91
C MET A 572 -21.91 12.04 -4.46
N GLU A 573 -22.85 11.95 -5.41
CA GLU A 573 -24.28 11.79 -5.13
C GLU A 573 -24.54 10.48 -4.36
N TYR A 574 -23.97 9.36 -4.81
CA TYR A 574 -24.05 8.07 -4.13
C TYR A 574 -23.53 8.13 -2.68
N LEU A 575 -22.37 8.75 -2.47
CA LEU A 575 -21.81 8.90 -1.12
C LEU A 575 -22.69 9.79 -0.23
N LYS A 576 -23.27 10.86 -0.80
CA LYS A 576 -24.21 11.74 -0.09
C LYS A 576 -25.51 11.01 0.27
N GLU A 577 -26.06 10.19 -0.63
CA GLU A 577 -27.24 9.35 -0.36
C GLU A 577 -26.97 8.33 0.76
N LYS A 578 -25.71 7.92 0.94
CA LYS A 578 -25.25 7.07 2.04
C LYS A 578 -24.89 7.84 3.31
N ASN A 579 -25.08 9.16 3.35
CA ASN A 579 -24.70 10.05 4.44
C ASN A 579 -23.20 10.00 4.78
N ILE A 580 -22.34 9.81 3.77
CA ILE A 580 -20.87 9.75 3.93
C ILE A 580 -20.27 11.11 3.59
N SER A 581 -19.66 11.75 4.59
CA SER A 581 -18.90 13.00 4.40
C SER A 581 -17.53 12.69 3.79
N ILE A 582 -17.13 13.37 2.72
CA ILE A 582 -15.86 13.10 2.04
C ILE A 582 -15.02 14.36 1.81
N ARG A 583 -13.70 14.24 1.99
CA ARG A 583 -12.70 15.22 1.55
C ARG A 583 -11.64 14.53 0.70
N VAL A 584 -11.37 15.11 -0.47
CA VAL A 584 -10.38 14.59 -1.42
C VAL A 584 -9.37 15.66 -1.80
N ALA A 585 -8.10 15.28 -1.95
CA ALA A 585 -7.06 16.19 -2.45
C ALA A 585 -7.34 16.69 -3.88
N SER A 586 -8.04 15.90 -4.70
CA SER A 586 -8.42 16.29 -6.07
C SER A 586 -9.66 15.53 -6.56
N PRO A 587 -10.60 16.19 -7.26
CA PRO A 587 -11.79 15.55 -7.83
C PRO A 587 -11.51 14.38 -8.77
N LYS A 588 -10.37 14.40 -9.48
CA LYS A 588 -9.99 13.30 -10.40
C LYS A 588 -9.78 11.96 -9.70
N LEU A 589 -9.49 11.97 -8.41
CA LEU A 589 -9.24 10.77 -7.61
C LEU A 589 -10.53 10.08 -7.19
N VAL A 590 -11.66 10.79 -7.21
CA VAL A 590 -12.98 10.25 -6.85
C VAL A 590 -13.36 9.14 -7.84
N THR A 591 -13.16 9.33 -9.14
CA THR A 591 -13.51 8.30 -10.14
C THR A 591 -12.54 7.13 -10.13
N GLU A 592 -11.25 7.36 -9.86
CA GLU A 592 -10.25 6.30 -9.81
C GLU A 592 -10.49 5.32 -8.66
N GLU A 593 -11.06 5.80 -7.57
CA GLU A 593 -11.24 5.04 -6.33
C GLU A 593 -12.72 4.82 -5.97
N ALA A 594 -13.62 5.02 -6.94
CA ALA A 594 -15.05 4.79 -6.80
C ALA A 594 -15.34 3.32 -6.42
N PRO A 595 -16.38 3.04 -5.60
CA PRO A 595 -16.76 1.68 -5.22
C PRO A 595 -16.83 0.69 -6.39
N GLU A 596 -17.38 1.10 -7.53
CA GLU A 596 -17.54 0.29 -8.75
C GLU A 596 -16.22 -0.03 -9.46
N SER A 597 -15.11 0.58 -9.02
CA SER A 597 -13.76 0.23 -9.49
C SER A 597 -13.19 -1.00 -8.80
N TYR A 598 -13.83 -1.44 -7.73
CA TYR A 598 -13.40 -2.54 -6.87
C TYR A 598 -14.37 -3.71 -6.97
N LYS A 599 -13.92 -4.89 -6.53
CA LYS A 599 -14.81 -6.04 -6.33
C LYS A 599 -15.68 -5.78 -5.09
N ASP A 600 -16.71 -6.60 -4.89
CA ASP A 600 -17.44 -6.58 -3.63
C ASP A 600 -16.56 -7.17 -2.52
N VAL A 601 -16.23 -6.34 -1.52
CA VAL A 601 -15.42 -6.74 -0.37
C VAL A 601 -16.10 -7.81 0.48
N SER A 602 -17.45 -7.86 0.50
CA SER A 602 -18.18 -8.90 1.23
C SER A 602 -17.96 -10.27 0.58
N GLU A 603 -18.01 -10.35 -0.75
CA GLU A 603 -17.71 -11.59 -1.48
C GLU A 603 -16.27 -12.08 -1.24
N VAL A 604 -15.31 -11.15 -1.17
CA VAL A 604 -13.91 -11.47 -0.84
C VAL A 604 -13.79 -12.04 0.58
N VAL A 605 -14.41 -11.38 1.55
CA VAL A 605 -14.37 -11.77 2.96
C VAL A 605 -15.11 -13.09 3.19
N ASP A 606 -16.27 -13.26 2.59
CA ASP A 606 -17.08 -14.47 2.68
C ASP A 606 -16.33 -15.66 2.08
N THR A 607 -15.63 -15.48 0.97
CA THR A 607 -14.74 -16.51 0.41
C THR A 607 -13.66 -16.94 1.42
N CYS A 608 -13.03 -16.00 2.12
CA CYS A 608 -12.01 -16.31 3.13
C CYS A 608 -12.60 -16.98 4.37
N HIS A 609 -13.81 -16.58 4.75
CA HIS A 609 -14.56 -17.16 5.87
C HIS A 609 -14.98 -18.59 5.60
N ASP A 610 -15.60 -18.84 4.46
CA ASP A 610 -16.14 -20.14 4.07
C ASP A 610 -15.03 -21.14 3.74
N ALA A 611 -13.90 -20.66 3.22
CA ALA A 611 -12.68 -21.45 3.09
C ALA A 611 -12.00 -21.76 4.44
N GLY A 612 -12.47 -21.16 5.53
CA GLY A 612 -11.97 -21.37 6.89
C GLY A 612 -10.59 -20.78 7.16
N ILE A 613 -10.06 -19.91 6.29
CA ILE A 613 -8.70 -19.34 6.44
C ILE A 613 -8.65 -18.12 7.38
N SER A 614 -9.80 -17.51 7.62
CA SER A 614 -9.99 -16.43 8.60
C SER A 614 -11.47 -16.33 8.97
N ARG A 615 -11.82 -15.93 10.20
CA ARG A 615 -13.22 -15.82 10.64
C ARG A 615 -13.67 -14.36 10.66
N LYS A 616 -14.88 -14.06 10.21
CA LYS A 616 -15.50 -12.74 10.38
C LYS A 616 -15.67 -12.44 11.88
N ALA A 617 -15.25 -11.26 12.31
CA ALA A 617 -15.49 -10.79 13.68
C ALA A 617 -16.40 -9.57 13.70
N VAL A 618 -16.08 -8.53 12.94
CA VAL A 618 -16.80 -7.25 12.94
C VAL A 618 -16.95 -6.72 11.52
N LYS A 619 -18.11 -6.13 11.21
CA LYS A 619 -18.35 -5.31 10.00
C LYS A 619 -18.42 -3.85 10.40
N LEU A 620 -17.79 -3.00 9.61
CA LEU A 620 -17.74 -1.55 9.79
C LEU A 620 -18.31 -0.88 8.55
N ARG A 621 -18.99 0.27 8.70
CA ARG A 621 -19.40 1.11 7.56
C ARG A 621 -18.87 2.53 7.70
N PRO A 622 -18.36 3.14 6.61
CA PRO A 622 -17.83 4.49 6.65
C PRO A 622 -18.94 5.52 6.85
N ILE A 623 -18.60 6.59 7.57
CA ILE A 623 -19.44 7.79 7.75
C ILE A 623 -18.70 9.08 7.41
N ALA A 624 -17.36 9.07 7.49
CA ALA A 624 -16.52 10.17 7.04
C ALA A 624 -15.20 9.63 6.45
N VAL A 625 -14.78 10.16 5.30
CA VAL A 625 -13.61 9.67 4.56
C VAL A 625 -12.73 10.83 4.13
N ILE A 626 -11.45 10.78 4.48
CA ILE A 626 -10.43 11.64 3.86
C ILE A 626 -9.54 10.80 2.95
N LYS A 627 -9.24 11.35 1.77
CA LYS A 627 -8.44 10.68 0.75
C LYS A 627 -7.49 11.65 0.07
N GLY A 628 -6.29 11.19 -0.28
CA GLY A 628 -5.38 11.98 -1.12
C GLY A 628 -5.20 11.48 -2.52
#